data_AF-A0A2S3QJ07-F1
#
_entry.id   AF-A0A2S3QJ07-F1
#
_cell.length_a   1.000
_cell.length_b   1.000
_cell.length_c   1.000
_cell.angle_alpha   90.00
_cell.angle_beta   90.00
_cell.angle_gamma   90.00
#
_symmetry.space_group_name_H-M   'P 1'
#
loop_
_entity.id
_entity.type
_entity.pdbx_description
1 polymer ?
#
loop_
_entity_poly.entity_id
_entity_poly.type
_entity_poly.pdbx_seq_one_letter_code
_entity_poly.pdbx_strand_id
1 'polypeptide(L)'
;MIAMNRQSIADERVIAELCAMGDLSRSEAVALVQQKGLDALRVKVGAFLYARTPMTSGDAAVRVGLRNRGLLLRYLDDHQIPPASEDDDDSEMAQREFSRRMNERLSRLRS
;
A
#
# COMPACT_ATOMS: atom_id res chain seq x y z
N MET A 1 20.22 15.47 16.49
CA MET A 1 19.07 14.53 16.37
C MET A 1 18.99 14.09 14.93
N ILE A 2 19.26 12.82 14.65
CA ILE A 2 19.26 12.28 13.28
C ILE A 2 17.82 12.24 12.79
N ALA A 3 17.49 13.04 11.77
CA ALA A 3 16.26 12.87 11.03
C ALA A 3 16.30 11.48 10.37
N MET A 4 15.62 10.50 10.96
CA MET A 4 15.41 9.21 10.30
C MET A 4 14.70 9.50 8.98
N ASN A 5 15.41 9.26 7.88
CA ASN A 5 14.94 9.54 6.54
C ASN A 5 13.68 8.69 6.29
N ARG A 6 12.58 9.30 5.83
CA ARG A 6 11.27 8.62 5.65
C ARG A 6 11.36 7.33 4.82
N GLN A 7 12.34 7.25 3.92
CA GLN A 7 12.61 6.04 3.15
C GLN A 7 13.12 4.87 4.00
N SER A 8 13.99 5.12 4.99
CA SER A 8 14.48 4.07 5.89
C SER A 8 13.34 3.41 6.67
N ILE A 9 12.31 4.18 7.04
CA ILE A 9 11.13 3.68 7.76
C ILE A 9 10.27 2.79 6.86
N ALA A 10 10.08 3.19 5.59
CA ALA A 10 9.35 2.37 4.63
C ALA A 10 10.08 1.05 4.34
N ASP A 11 11.41 1.07 4.30
CA ASP A 11 12.24 -0.11 4.03
C ASP A 11 12.18 -1.11 5.18
N GLU A 12 12.28 -0.62 6.42
CA GLU A 12 12.09 -1.45 7.60
C GLU A 12 10.69 -2.06 7.68
N ARG A 13 9.65 -1.32 7.26
CA ARG A 13 8.30 -1.88 7.19
C ARG A 13 8.19 -2.99 6.17
N VAL A 14 8.76 -2.81 4.97
CA VAL A 14 8.76 -3.86 3.94
C VAL A 14 9.48 -5.11 4.45
N ILE A 15 10.62 -4.94 5.12
CA ILE A 15 11.35 -6.05 5.75
C ILE A 15 10.49 -6.75 6.81
N ALA A 16 9.81 -6.00 7.68
CA ALA A 16 8.95 -6.55 8.71
C ALA A 16 7.77 -7.34 8.13
N GLU A 17 7.12 -6.80 7.08
CA GLU A 17 6.03 -7.49 6.37
C GLU A 17 6.53 -8.76 5.66
N LEU A 18 7.73 -8.73 5.07
CA LEU A 18 8.35 -9.94 4.48
C LEU A 18 8.60 -11.03 5.52
N CYS A 19 9.06 -10.65 6.72
CA CYS A 19 9.20 -11.60 7.83
C CYS A 19 7.84 -12.19 8.24
N ALA A 20 6.80 -11.34 8.35
CA ALA A 20 5.46 -11.76 8.73
C ALA A 20 4.77 -12.65 7.67
N MET A 21 5.11 -12.47 6.39
CA MET A 21 4.53 -13.21 5.27
C MET A 21 5.08 -14.63 5.09
N GLY A 22 6.35 -14.87 5.43
CA GLY A 22 7.09 -16.05 4.97
C GLY A 22 7.85 -16.83 6.05
N ASP A 23 7.66 -16.50 7.33
CA ASP A 23 8.45 -17.03 8.45
C ASP A 23 9.98 -16.84 8.23
N LEU A 24 10.33 -15.77 7.52
CA LEU A 24 11.70 -15.42 7.20
C LEU A 24 12.32 -14.70 8.39
N SER A 25 13.57 -15.04 8.72
CA SER A 25 14.36 -14.23 9.64
C SER A 25 14.63 -12.85 9.04
N ARG A 26 14.83 -11.85 9.91
CA ARG A 26 15.18 -10.47 9.47
C ARG A 26 16.41 -10.46 8.55
N SER A 27 17.40 -11.31 8.81
CA SER A 27 18.59 -11.47 7.97
C SER A 27 18.24 -11.94 6.55
N GLU A 28 17.34 -12.90 6.43
CA GLU A 28 16.91 -13.42 5.11
C GLU A 28 16.09 -12.39 4.35
N ALA A 29 15.20 -11.66 5.03
CA ALA A 29 14.44 -10.58 4.41
C ALA A 29 15.36 -9.45 3.88
N VAL A 30 16.40 -9.08 4.65
CA VAL A 30 17.41 -8.10 4.19
C VAL A 30 18.21 -8.63 3.01
N ALA A 31 18.65 -9.88 3.04
CA ALA A 31 19.36 -10.50 1.92
C ALA A 31 18.49 -10.56 0.65
N LEU A 32 17.19 -10.85 0.81
CA LEU A 32 16.23 -10.86 -0.29
C LEU A 32 16.06 -9.47 -0.91
N VAL A 33 16.03 -8.42 -0.09
CA VAL A 33 16.02 -7.01 -0.55
C VAL A 33 17.26 -6.68 -1.36
N GLN A 34 18.44 -7.12 -0.92
CA GLN A 34 19.70 -6.90 -1.64
C GLN A 34 19.73 -7.66 -2.98
N GLN A 35 19.16 -8.87 -3.05
CA GLN A 35 19.18 -9.69 -4.26
C GLN A 35 18.14 -9.29 -5.31
N LYS A 36 16.90 -9.01 -4.90
CA LYS A 36 15.77 -8.79 -5.83
C LYS A 36 15.49 -7.31 -6.11
N GLY A 37 16.08 -6.42 -5.33
CA GLY A 37 15.77 -5.01 -5.38
C GLY A 37 14.51 -4.68 -4.57
N LEU A 38 14.60 -3.58 -3.84
CA LEU A 38 13.60 -3.14 -2.87
C LEU A 38 12.25 -2.82 -3.53
N ASP A 39 12.23 -2.22 -4.72
CA ASP A 39 10.98 -1.84 -5.40
C ASP A 39 10.17 -3.06 -5.86
N ALA A 40 10.84 -4.13 -6.29
CA ALA A 40 10.16 -5.38 -6.65
C ALA A 40 9.49 -6.03 -5.43
N LEU A 41 10.12 -5.94 -4.26
CA LEU A 41 9.55 -6.45 -3.01
C LEU A 41 8.44 -5.56 -2.48
N ARG A 42 8.57 -4.23 -2.60
CA ARG A 42 7.51 -3.27 -2.27
C ARG A 42 6.24 -3.55 -3.05
N VAL A 43 6.34 -3.87 -4.34
CA VAL A 43 5.17 -4.26 -5.17
C VAL A 43 4.49 -5.50 -4.59
N LYS A 44 5.25 -6.54 -4.25
CA LYS A 44 4.71 -7.78 -3.69
C LYS A 44 4.06 -7.58 -2.32
N VAL A 45 4.74 -6.87 -1.42
CA VAL A 45 4.21 -6.55 -0.09
C VAL A 45 2.99 -5.65 -0.20
N GLY A 46 3.02 -4.66 -1.09
CA GLY A 46 1.87 -3.78 -1.35
C GLY A 46 0.67 -4.55 -1.86
N ALA A 47 0.87 -5.50 -2.78
CA ALA A 47 -0.20 -6.36 -3.28
C ALA A 47 -0.77 -7.27 -2.19
N PHE A 48 0.10 -7.81 -1.33
CA PHE A 48 -0.32 -8.62 -0.18
C PHE A 48 -1.16 -7.81 0.82
N LEU A 49 -0.73 -6.59 1.16
CA LEU A 49 -1.48 -5.70 2.06
C LEU A 49 -2.85 -5.33 1.46
N TYR A 50 -2.89 -5.04 0.16
CA TYR A 50 -4.12 -4.75 -0.58
C TYR A 50 -5.12 -5.91 -0.54
N ALA A 51 -4.64 -7.15 -0.66
CA ALA A 51 -5.47 -8.35 -0.66
C ALA A 51 -6.00 -8.74 0.73
N ARG A 52 -5.36 -8.28 1.82
CA ARG A 52 -5.65 -8.74 3.19
C ARG A 52 -6.21 -7.69 4.13
N THR A 53 -6.15 -6.42 3.75
CA THR A 53 -6.63 -5.32 4.57
C THR A 53 -7.49 -4.41 3.72
N PRO A 54 -8.70 -4.02 4.18
CA PRO A 54 -9.52 -3.00 3.52
C PRO A 54 -8.72 -1.71 3.32
N MET A 55 -8.22 -1.49 2.10
CA MET A 55 -7.50 -0.29 1.73
C MET A 55 -7.44 -0.11 0.21
N THR A 56 -7.23 1.13 -0.23
CA THR A 56 -7.04 1.38 -1.66
C THR A 56 -5.65 0.93 -2.11
N SER A 57 -5.50 0.63 -3.41
CA SER A 57 -4.17 0.38 -3.99
C SER A 57 -3.22 1.59 -3.89
N GLY A 58 -3.76 2.81 -3.68
CA GLY A 58 -2.97 4.00 -3.39
C GLY A 58 -2.36 3.94 -1.99
N ASP A 59 -3.16 3.60 -0.99
CA ASP A 59 -2.72 3.49 0.41
C ASP A 59 -1.69 2.37 0.56
N ALA A 60 -1.91 1.23 -0.10
CA ALA A 60 -0.97 0.13 -0.13
C ALA A 60 0.40 0.57 -0.70
N ALA A 61 0.41 1.31 -1.82
CA ALA A 61 1.64 1.83 -2.43
C ALA A 61 2.38 2.83 -1.52
N VAL A 62 1.64 3.74 -0.87
CA VAL A 62 2.22 4.72 0.07
C VAL A 62 2.81 4.00 1.29
N ARG A 63 2.10 3.00 1.82
CA ARG A 63 2.49 2.26 3.03
C ARG A 63 3.81 1.51 2.86
N VAL A 64 4.09 1.01 1.66
CA VAL A 64 5.36 0.36 1.31
C VAL A 64 6.41 1.32 0.74
N GLY A 65 6.09 2.62 0.61
CA GLY A 65 6.99 3.61 0.05
C GLY A 65 7.29 3.44 -1.45
N LEU A 66 6.35 2.87 -2.21
CA LEU A 66 6.50 2.66 -3.65
C LEU A 66 6.37 4.00 -4.39
N ARG A 67 7.44 4.40 -5.10
CA ARG A 67 7.47 5.66 -5.87
C ARG A 67 6.58 5.63 -7.10
N ASN A 68 6.45 4.46 -7.73
CA ASN A 68 5.63 4.27 -8.93
C ASN A 68 4.46 3.34 -8.64
N ARG A 69 3.30 3.94 -8.34
CA ARG A 69 2.05 3.20 -8.11
C ARG A 69 1.61 2.36 -9.30
N GLY A 70 1.97 2.74 -10.53
CA GLY A 70 1.64 1.99 -11.73
C GLY A 70 2.20 0.57 -11.75
N LEU A 71 3.35 0.34 -11.09
CA LEU A 71 3.93 -1.00 -10.95
C LEU A 71 3.07 -1.91 -10.08
N LEU A 72 2.50 -1.36 -9.00
CA LEU A 72 1.57 -2.11 -8.16
C LEU A 72 0.27 -2.41 -8.89
N LEU A 73 -0.32 -1.42 -9.55
CA LEU A 73 -1.57 -1.60 -10.30
C LEU A 73 -1.43 -2.68 -11.38
N ARG A 74 -0.34 -2.62 -12.17
CA ARG A 74 -0.04 -3.64 -13.17
C ARG A 74 0.12 -5.02 -12.55
N TYR A 75 0.82 -5.13 -11.42
CA TYR A 75 1.01 -6.41 -10.74
C TYR A 75 -0.31 -7.00 -10.21
N LEU A 76 -1.19 -6.15 -9.65
CA LEU A 76 -2.52 -6.57 -9.20
C LEU A 76 -3.36 -7.10 -10.36
N ASP A 77 -3.32 -6.41 -11.51
CA ASP A 77 -4.05 -6.80 -12.72
C ASP A 77 -3.48 -8.08 -13.35
N ASP A 78 -2.16 -8.14 -13.57
CA ASP A 78 -1.42 -9.29 -14.12
C ASP A 78 -1.64 -10.56 -13.28
N HIS A 79 -1.98 -10.43 -12.00
CA HIS A 79 -2.21 -11.56 -11.07
C HIS A 79 -3.65 -11.68 -10.59
N GLN A 80 -4.58 -10.88 -11.13
CA GLN A 80 -6.00 -10.89 -10.78
C GLN A 80 -6.24 -10.86 -9.26
N ILE A 81 -5.48 -10.02 -8.54
CA ILE A 81 -5.57 -9.91 -7.09
C ILE A 81 -6.76 -8.98 -6.75
N PRO A 82 -7.85 -9.50 -6.15
CA PRO A 82 -8.97 -8.68 -5.76
C PRO A 82 -8.61 -7.81 -4.53
N PRO A 83 -9.29 -6.67 -4.33
CA PRO A 83 -9.22 -5.97 -3.05
C PRO A 83 -9.66 -6.91 -1.92
N ALA A 84 -9.11 -6.69 -0.72
CA ALA A 84 -9.69 -7.25 0.49
C ALA A 84 -11.19 -6.88 0.53
N SER A 85 -12.05 -7.86 0.75
CA SER A 85 -13.46 -7.62 0.98
C SER A 85 -13.60 -6.72 2.21
N GLU A 86 -14.21 -5.56 2.03
CA GLU A 86 -14.80 -4.83 3.14
C GLU A 86 -15.98 -5.69 3.57
N ASP A 87 -16.01 -6.18 4.81
CA ASP A 87 -17.30 -6.64 5.35
C ASP A 87 -18.28 -5.47 5.09
N ASP A 88 -19.39 -5.76 4.39
CA ASP A 88 -20.21 -4.84 3.58
C ASP A 88 -20.74 -3.54 4.26
N ASP A 89 -20.40 -3.25 5.51
CA ASP A 89 -20.88 -2.11 6.30
C ASP A 89 -20.06 -0.81 6.13
N ASP A 90 -18.76 -0.85 5.76
CA ASP A 90 -17.88 0.34 5.77
C ASP A 90 -17.78 1.12 4.43
N SER A 91 -18.06 0.48 3.30
CA SER A 91 -17.96 1.09 1.95
C SER A 91 -18.95 2.24 1.76
N GLU A 92 -20.15 2.15 2.35
CA GLU A 92 -21.15 3.21 2.24
C GLU A 92 -20.69 4.51 2.92
N MET A 93 -19.98 4.41 4.04
CA MET A 93 -19.54 5.56 4.81
C MET A 93 -18.41 6.31 4.11
N ALA A 94 -17.46 5.58 3.49
CA ALA A 94 -16.39 6.16 2.68
C ALA A 94 -16.93 6.86 1.41
N GLN A 95 -17.89 6.23 0.71
CA GLN A 95 -18.55 6.79 -0.48
C GLN A 95 -19.33 8.07 -0.14
N ARG A 96 -20.04 8.09 1.00
CA ARG A 96 -20.79 9.26 1.49
C ARG A 96 -19.85 10.41 1.85
N GLU A 97 -18.76 10.16 2.56
CA GLU A 97 -17.78 11.19 2.96
C GLU A 97 -17.06 11.78 1.74
N PHE A 98 -16.70 10.96 0.75
CA PHE A 98 -16.14 11.42 -0.52
C PHE A 98 -17.13 12.31 -1.28
N SER A 99 -18.38 11.86 -1.42
CA SER A 99 -19.44 12.60 -2.11
C SER A 99 -19.72 13.95 -1.45
N ARG A 100 -19.72 13.99 -0.10
CA ARG A 100 -19.87 15.22 0.69
C ARG A 100 -18.76 16.23 0.38
N ARG A 101 -17.49 15.80 0.46
CA ARG A 101 -16.34 16.67 0.19
C ARG A 101 -16.30 17.18 -1.26
N MET A 102 -16.73 16.37 -2.22
CA MET A 102 -16.81 16.79 -3.62
C MET A 102 -17.88 17.87 -3.82
N ASN A 103 -19.07 17.67 -3.25
CA ASN A 103 -20.17 18.64 -3.34
C ASN A 103 -19.83 19.98 -2.68
N GLU A 104 -19.17 19.95 -1.52
CA GLU A 104 -18.67 21.17 -0.87
C GLU A 104 -17.67 21.92 -1.75
N ARG A 105 -16.75 21.19 -2.41
CA ARG A 105 -15.74 21.79 -3.30
C ARG A 105 -16.37 22.36 -4.57
N LEU A 106 -17.35 21.67 -5.16
CA LEU A 106 -18.11 22.17 -6.33
C LEU A 106 -18.92 23.42 -6.00
N SER A 107 -19.53 23.48 -4.82
CA SER A 107 -20.29 24.65 -4.35
C SER A 107 -19.41 25.89 -4.24
N ARG A 108 -18.18 25.75 -3.72
CA ARG A 108 -17.20 26.86 -3.61
C ARG A 108 -16.68 27.37 -4.95
N LEU A 109 -16.70 26.57 -6.01
CA LEU A 109 -16.25 26.97 -7.34
C LEU A 109 -17.34 27.63 -8.19
N ARG A 110 -18.61 27.47 -7.79
CA ARG A 110 -19.78 28.06 -8.47
C ARG A 110 -20.30 29.34 -7.81
N SER A 111 -19.71 29.73 -6.68
CA SER A 111 -19.96 30.97 -5.94
C SER A 111 -18.85 31.97 -6.24
#